data_AF-A0A1E3W0W6-F1
#
_entry.id   AF-A0A1E3W0W6-F1
#
_cell.length_a   1.000
_cell.length_b   1.000
_cell.length_c   1.000
_cell.angle_alpha   90.00
_cell.angle_beta   90.00
_cell.angle_gamma   90.00
#
_symmetry.space_group_name_H-M   'P 1'
#
loop_
_entity.id
_entity.type
_entity.pdbx_description
1 polymer ?
#
loop_
_entity_poly.entity_id
_entity_poly.type
_entity_poly.pdbx_seq_one_letter_code
_entity_poly.pdbx_strand_id
1 'polypeptide(L)'
;MQDIVFSLGETTITGAFYGTCQRKHALLELRGEINYELSDEFRDPMGIEDRVLEQIGAVGMFPTELPAAEPYRIVDRWTGTFSAMVHMDRARSAYRYEKSR
;
A
#
# COMPACT_ATOMS: atom_id res chain seq x y z
N MET A 1 -1.66 18.98 -6.04
CA MET A 1 -1.43 17.89 -5.08
C MET A 1 -2.75 17.17 -4.96
N GLN A 2 -2.76 15.87 -5.20
CA GLN A 2 -3.95 15.03 -5.05
C GLN A 2 -3.58 13.88 -4.12
N ASP A 3 -4.47 13.62 -3.17
CA ASP A 3 -4.31 12.59 -2.16
C ASP A 3 -5.08 11.33 -2.60
N ILE A 4 -4.40 10.19 -2.53
CA ILE A 4 -4.96 8.88 -2.85
C ILE A 4 -5.05 8.13 -1.53
N VAL A 5 -6.26 7.69 -1.17
CA VAL A 5 -6.49 6.88 0.03
C VAL A 5 -7.11 5.55 -0.39
N PHE A 6 -6.44 4.46 -0.04
CA PHE A 6 -6.98 3.11 -0.13
C PHE A 6 -7.10 2.53 1.27
N SER A 7 -8.27 1.99 1.61
CA SER A 7 -8.49 1.28 2.86
C SER A 7 -8.83 -0.17 2.55
N LEU A 8 -8.14 -1.10 3.20
CA LEU A 8 -8.40 -2.54 3.11
C LEU A 8 -8.47 -3.09 4.52
N GLY A 9 -9.70 -3.23 5.05
CA GLY A 9 -9.88 -3.43 6.49
C GLY A 9 -9.46 -2.18 7.28
N GLU A 10 -8.67 -2.38 8.35
CA GLU A 10 -8.07 -1.30 9.15
C GLU A 10 -6.76 -0.76 8.54
N THR A 11 -6.18 -1.48 7.57
CA THR A 11 -5.00 -1.02 6.83
C THR A 11 -5.35 0.22 6.01
N THR A 12 -4.64 1.32 6.24
CA THR A 12 -4.78 2.55 5.47
C THR A 12 -3.51 2.82 4.67
N ILE A 13 -3.64 2.93 3.35
CA ILE A 13 -2.58 3.38 2.45
C ILE A 13 -2.95 4.78 1.98
N THR A 14 -2.13 5.76 2.32
CA THR A 14 -2.24 7.11 1.81
C THR A 14 -1.12 7.38 0.82
N GLY A 15 -1.34 8.27 -0.13
CA GLY A 15 -0.27 8.75 -0.97
C GLY A 15 -0.56 10.12 -1.55
N ALA A 16 0.49 10.91 -1.70
CA ALA A 16 0.46 12.19 -2.38
C ALA A 16 1.33 12.10 -3.62
N PHE A 17 0.82 12.58 -4.75
CA PHE A 17 1.62 12.72 -5.96
C PHE A 17 1.77 14.18 -6.37
N TYR A 18 2.95 14.48 -6.89
CA TYR A 18 3.25 15.75 -7.52
C TYR A 18 4.10 15.52 -8.77
N GLY A 19 3.96 16.41 -9.73
CA GLY A 19 4.66 16.27 -10.99
C GLY A 19 4.42 17.45 -11.91
N THR A 20 5.08 17.37 -13.05
CA THR A 20 4.98 18.35 -14.13
C THR A 20 4.50 17.67 -15.39
N CYS A 21 3.68 18.39 -16.14
CA CYS A 21 3.28 18.04 -17.49
C CYS A 21 3.76 19.16 -18.40
N GLN A 22 4.71 18.87 -19.28
CA GLN A 22 5.21 19.83 -20.25
C GLN A 22 4.89 19.35 -21.66
N ARG A 23 4.33 20.25 -22.47
CA ARG A 23 4.12 19.97 -23.89
C ARG A 23 5.43 20.10 -24.64
N LYS A 24 5.85 19.00 -25.29
CA LYS A 24 6.95 18.96 -26.25
C LYS A 24 6.40 18.57 -27.63
N HIS A 25 6.06 19.60 -28.42
CA HIS A 25 5.47 19.45 -29.76
C HIS A 25 4.14 18.68 -29.74
N ALA A 26 4.14 17.43 -30.23
CA ALA A 26 2.99 16.51 -30.26
C ALA A 26 2.97 15.53 -29.06
N LEU A 27 3.92 15.68 -28.14
CA LEU A 27 4.07 14.83 -26.95
C LEU A 27 3.83 15.65 -25.68
N LEU A 28 3.33 14.98 -24.65
CA LEU A 28 3.31 15.43 -23.27
C LEU A 28 4.41 14.68 -22.53
N GLU A 29 5.38 15.41 -22.02
CA GLU A 29 6.36 14.88 -21.08
C GLU A 29 5.79 14.99 -19.68
N LEU A 30 5.62 13.85 -19.03
CA LEU A 30 5.16 13.73 -17.66
C LEU A 30 6.34 13.30 -16.80
N ARG A 31 6.60 14.04 -15.72
CA ARG A 31 7.56 13.63 -14.69
C ARG A 31 6.90 13.83 -13.34
N GLY A 32 7.06 12.88 -12.44
CA GLY A 32 6.51 13.05 -11.12
C GLY A 32 7.08 12.08 -10.11
N GLU A 33 6.69 12.34 -8.88
CA GLU A 33 7.00 11.55 -7.73
C GLU A 33 5.69 11.23 -7.01
N ILE A 34 5.61 10.01 -6.50
CA ILE A 34 4.50 9.53 -5.71
C ILE A 34 5.07 9.04 -4.40
N ASN A 35 4.64 9.67 -3.32
CA ASN A 35 4.96 9.27 -1.96
C ASN A 35 3.77 8.54 -1.39
N TYR A 36 4.02 7.39 -0.78
CA TYR A 36 2.99 6.62 -0.11
C TYR A 36 3.40 6.33 1.32
N GLU A 37 2.41 6.30 2.20
CA GLU A 37 2.52 5.87 3.57
C GLU A 37 1.48 4.80 3.84
N LEU A 38 1.94 3.62 4.27
CA LEU A 38 1.09 2.57 4.79
C LEU A 38 1.09 2.66 6.31
N SER A 39 -0.09 2.57 6.91
CA SER A 39 -0.28 2.40 8.33
C SER A 39 -1.28 1.28 8.58
N ASP A 40 -0.86 0.32 9.39
CA ASP A 40 -1.67 -0.83 9.79
C ASP A 40 -1.43 -1.16 11.27
N GLU A 41 -2.41 -1.81 11.89
CA GLU A 41 -2.31 -2.36 13.24
C GLU A 41 -2.47 -3.87 13.15
N PHE A 42 -1.37 -4.60 13.31
CA PHE A 42 -1.35 -6.04 13.09
C PHE A 42 -1.40 -6.79 14.43
N ARG A 43 -2.22 -7.85 14.47
CA ARG A 43 -2.26 -8.83 15.57
C ARG A 43 -1.55 -10.10 15.11
N ASP A 44 -0.65 -10.65 15.93
CA ASP A 44 0.24 -11.79 15.59
C ASP A 44 -0.44 -12.86 14.71
N PRO A 45 0.07 -13.12 13.49
CA PRO A 45 -0.59 -14.00 12.53
C PRO A 45 -0.46 -15.48 12.87
N MET A 46 0.44 -15.86 13.77
CA MET A 46 0.65 -17.27 14.09
C MET A 46 -0.37 -17.82 15.09
N GLY A 47 -1.20 -16.97 15.71
CA GLY A 47 -2.18 -17.41 16.72
C GLY A 47 -1.53 -18.34 17.74
N ILE A 48 -0.26 -18.07 18.09
CA ILE A 48 0.55 -18.95 18.96
C ILE A 48 -0.19 -19.16 20.27
N GLU A 49 -0.91 -18.13 20.71
CA GLU A 49 -1.84 -18.15 21.82
C GLU A 49 -2.91 -19.23 21.70
N ASP A 50 -3.68 -19.28 20.61
CA ASP A 50 -4.73 -20.30 20.41
C ASP A 50 -4.14 -21.72 20.46
N ARG A 51 -2.98 -21.93 19.83
CA ARG A 51 -2.30 -23.24 19.85
C ARG A 51 -1.76 -23.64 21.22
N VAL A 52 -1.21 -22.69 21.98
CA VAL A 52 -0.72 -22.93 23.34
C VAL A 52 -1.89 -23.19 24.28
N LEU A 53 -2.98 -22.42 24.18
CA LEU A 53 -4.19 -22.59 24.99
C LEU A 53 -4.90 -23.92 24.67
N GLU A 54 -4.93 -24.34 23.41
CA GLU A 54 -5.38 -25.68 23.00
C GLU A 54 -4.55 -26.79 23.65
N GLN A 55 -3.22 -26.67 23.66
CA GLN A 55 -2.33 -27.69 24.24
C GLN A 55 -2.49 -27.87 25.75
N ILE A 56 -2.85 -26.80 26.47
CA ILE A 56 -3.05 -26.85 27.93
C ILE A 56 -4.53 -26.98 28.33
N GLY A 57 -5.45 -27.12 27.36
CA GLY A 57 -6.88 -27.30 27.61
C GLY A 57 -7.59 -26.09 28.22
N ALA A 58 -7.07 -24.88 27.98
CA ALA A 58 -7.55 -23.64 28.61
C ALA A 58 -8.24 -22.67 27.63
N VAL A 59 -8.60 -23.13 26.43
CA VAL A 59 -9.31 -22.35 25.42
C VAL A 59 -10.64 -21.84 25.99
N GLY A 60 -10.81 -20.52 26.04
CA GLY A 60 -12.00 -19.86 26.59
C GLY A 60 -12.08 -19.80 28.12
N MET A 61 -11.07 -20.34 28.84
CA MET A 61 -11.01 -20.31 30.30
C MET A 61 -10.31 -19.05 30.84
N PHE A 62 -9.49 -18.44 30.00
CA PHE A 62 -8.87 -17.12 30.19
C PHE A 62 -9.26 -16.24 28.99
N PRO A 63 -9.34 -14.90 29.14
CA PRO A 63 -9.44 -14.04 27.96
C PRO A 63 -8.29 -14.40 27.02
N THR A 64 -8.59 -14.65 25.75
CA THR A 64 -7.66 -15.01 24.67
C THR A 64 -6.76 -13.83 24.27
N GLU A 65 -6.38 -13.03 25.26
CA GLU A 65 -5.35 -12.02 25.14
C GLU A 65 -4.38 -12.27 26.27
N LEU A 66 -3.18 -12.74 25.93
CA LEU A 66 -2.04 -12.72 26.83
C LEU A 66 -2.02 -11.37 27.56
N PRO A 67 -1.94 -11.35 28.91
CA PRO A 67 -1.58 -10.14 29.62
C PRO A 67 -0.25 -9.65 29.03
N ALA A 68 -0.29 -8.51 28.32
CA ALA A 68 0.81 -7.86 27.61
C ALA A 68 1.10 -8.25 26.12
N ALA A 69 0.19 -8.91 25.41
CA ALA A 69 0.26 -8.89 23.93
C ALA A 69 -0.25 -7.53 23.41
N GLU A 70 0.67 -6.60 23.20
CA GLU A 70 0.34 -5.29 22.64
C GLU A 70 0.25 -5.40 21.11
N PRO A 71 -0.86 -4.94 20.48
CA PRO A 71 -0.91 -4.72 19.04
C PRO A 71 0.33 -3.94 18.59
N TYR A 72 0.94 -4.33 17.48
CA TYR A 72 2.06 -3.58 16.94
C TYR A 72 1.69 -2.92 15.62
N ARG A 73 2.11 -1.67 15.51
CA ARG A 73 1.85 -0.85 14.33
C ARG A 73 2.86 -1.18 13.24
N ILE A 74 2.37 -1.51 12.06
CA ILE A 74 3.18 -1.60 10.85
C ILE A 74 3.06 -0.26 10.13
N VAL A 75 4.19 0.42 9.97
CA VAL A 75 4.28 1.64 9.17
C VAL A 75 5.34 1.42 8.10
N ASP A 76 5.01 1.76 6.87
CA ASP A 76 5.99 1.78 5.79
C ASP A 76 5.83 3.05 4.96
N ARG A 77 6.95 3.51 4.39
CA ARG A 77 7.01 4.68 3.53
C ARG A 77 7.80 4.34 2.29
N TRP A 78 7.16 4.48 1.14
CA TRP A 78 7.83 4.28 -0.14
C TRP A 78 7.63 5.47 -1.05
N THR A 79 8.69 5.80 -1.78
CA THR A 79 8.70 6.85 -2.79
C THR A 79 8.95 6.22 -4.15
N GLY A 80 8.05 6.48 -5.09
CA GLY A 80 8.20 6.10 -6.49
C GLY A 80 8.41 7.34 -7.35
N THR A 81 9.30 7.25 -8.35
CA THR A 81 9.40 8.27 -9.40
C THR A 81 8.91 7.70 -10.71
N PHE A 82 8.31 8.54 -11.56
CA PHE A 82 7.91 8.15 -12.89
C PHE A 82 8.28 9.21 -13.92
N SER A 83 8.55 8.74 -15.13
CA SER A 83 8.76 9.56 -16.31
C SER A 83 8.05 8.90 -17.48
N ALA A 84 7.27 9.67 -18.23
CA ALA A 84 6.53 9.17 -19.38
C ALA A 84 6.47 10.22 -20.49
N MET A 85 6.40 9.73 -21.73
CA MET A 85 6.09 10.55 -22.90
C MET A 85 4.80 10.02 -23.51
N VAL A 86 3.79 10.89 -23.57
CA VAL A 86 2.44 10.52 -24.04
C VAL A 86 2.14 11.32 -25.30
N HIS A 87 1.71 10.64 -26.37
CA HIS A 87 1.18 11.34 -27.54
C HIS A 87 -0.07 12.12 -27.17
N MET A 88 -0.12 13.41 -27.56
CA MET A 88 -1.33 14.23 -27.38
C MET A 88 -2.52 13.70 -28.20
N ASP A 89 -2.22 13.08 -29.33
CA ASP A 89 -3.23 12.42 -30.16
C ASP A 89 -3.55 11.05 -29.57
N ARG A 90 -4.77 10.93 -29.02
CA ARG A 90 -5.30 9.71 -28.44
C ARG A 90 -5.30 8.54 -29.43
N ALA A 91 -5.54 8.77 -30.71
CA ALA A 91 -5.57 7.70 -31.72
C ALA A 91 -4.18 7.06 -31.92
N ARG A 92 -3.10 7.79 -31.57
CA ARG A 92 -1.71 7.32 -31.66
C ARG A 92 -1.15 6.85 -30.31
N SER A 93 -1.88 7.09 -29.22
CA SER A 93 -1.53 6.65 -27.87
C SER A 93 -2.12 5.25 -27.61
N ALA A 94 -1.51 4.22 -28.19
CA ALA A 94 -1.85 2.83 -27.88
C ALA A 94 -0.93 2.32 -26.76
N TYR A 95 -1.41 2.33 -25.52
CA TYR A 95 -0.72 1.66 -24.41
C TYR A 95 -0.99 0.16 -24.48
N ARG A 96 0.07 -0.65 -24.68
CA ARG A 96 0.03 -2.10 -24.54
C ARG A 96 0.98 -2.48 -23.41
N TYR A 97 0.43 -3.03 -22.32
CA TYR A 97 1.23 -3.60 -21.24
C TYR A 97 1.50 -5.07 -21.55
N GLU A 98 2.76 -5.48 -21.42
CA GLU A 98 3.14 -6.90 -21.37
C GLU A 98 3.83 -7.13 -20.02
N LYS A 99 3.32 -8.09 -19.25
CA LYS A 99 3.94 -8.49 -17.99
C LYS A 99 5.17 -9.33 -18.34
N SER A 100 6.37 -8.78 -18.19
CA SER A 100 7.60 -9.57 -18.25
C SER A 100 7.55 -10.63 -17.14
N ARG A 101 7.58 -11.91 -17.56
CA ARG A 101 7.59 -13.09 -16.69
C ARG A 101 8.89 -13.19 -15.89
#